data_AF-A0A1F8LLZ7-F1
#
_entry.id   AF-A0A1F8LLZ7-F1
#
_cell.length_a   1.000
_cell.length_b   1.000
_cell.length_c   1.000
_cell.angle_alpha   90.00
_cell.angle_beta   90.00
_cell.angle_gamma   90.00
#
_symmetry.space_group_name_H-M   'P 1'
#
loop_
_entity.id
_entity.type
_entity.pdbx_description
1 polymer ?
#
loop_
_entity_poly.entity_id
_entity_poly.type
_entity_poly.pdbx_seq_one_letter_code
_entity_poly.pdbx_strand_id
1 'polypeptide(L)' 'MSFQAKSIRCCDCGMTFTFSAGEQEFFRSKGFVEEPKRCYTCRDKRKTQRQGISGDEPSYRSRY' A
#
# COMPACT_ATOMS: atom_id res chain seq x y z
N MET A 1 15.36 15.47 11.74
CA MET A 1 13.92 15.81 11.72
C MET A 1 13.22 14.86 12.68
N SER A 2 12.48 15.37 13.65
CA SER A 2 11.60 14.57 14.51
C SER A 2 10.40 14.10 13.70
N PHE A 3 10.37 12.81 13.37
CA PHE A 3 9.20 12.21 12.73
C PHE A 3 8.15 11.99 13.82
N GLN A 4 7.03 12.69 13.69
CA GLN A 4 5.95 12.64 14.66
C GLN A 4 4.84 11.80 14.08
N ALA A 5 4.27 10.90 14.88
CA ALA A 5 3.14 10.10 14.45
C ALA A 5 1.97 11.02 14.09
N LYS A 6 1.47 10.92 12.86
CA LYS A 6 0.36 11.74 12.36
C LYS A 6 -0.83 10.87 12.02
N SER A 7 -2.01 11.30 12.42
CA SER A 7 -3.27 10.66 12.04
C SER A 7 -3.71 11.19 10.68
N ILE A 8 -3.72 10.35 9.65
CA ILE A 8 -4.11 10.74 8.28
C ILE A 8 -5.43 10.05 7.93
N ARG A 9 -6.35 10.78 7.30
CA ARG A 9 -7.63 10.24 6.83
C ARG A 9 -7.47 9.67 5.41
N CYS A 10 -7.89 8.42 5.22
CA CYS A 10 -7.85 7.77 3.93
C CYS A 10 -8.87 8.38 2.96
N CYS A 11 -8.43 8.75 1.76
CA CYS A 11 -9.29 9.33 0.72
C CYS A 11 -10.30 8.32 0.12
N ASP A 12 -10.03 7.02 0.18
CA ASP A 12 -10.88 5.99 -0.42
C ASP A 12 -11.96 5.46 0.55
N CYS A 13 -11.57 5.12 1.78
CA CYS A 13 -12.49 4.53 2.78
C CYS A 13 -12.87 5.48 3.91
N GLY A 14 -12.26 6.67 3.99
CA GLY A 14 -12.54 7.64 5.04
C GLY A 14 -11.98 7.29 6.43
N MET A 15 -11.35 6.12 6.61
CA MET A 15 -10.76 5.70 7.88
C MET A 15 -9.50 6.50 8.22
N THR A 16 -9.34 6.84 9.49
CA THR A 16 -8.12 7.47 10.01
C THR A 16 -7.10 6.40 10.35
N PHE A 17 -5.88 6.52 9.83
CA PHE A 17 -4.76 5.63 10.15
C PHE A 17 -3.58 6.44 10.67
N THR A 18 -2.74 5.80 11.49
CA THR A 18 -1.56 6.44 12.08
C THR A 18 -0.37 6.25 11.15
N PHE A 19 0.16 7.35 10.63
CA PHE A 19 1.44 7.39 9.92
C PHE A 19 2.55 7.60 10.94
N SER A 20 3.21 6.52 11.30
CA SER A 20 4.22 6.47 12.35
C SER A 20 5.58 7.03 11.90
N ALA A 21 6.45 7.34 12.87
CA ALA A 21 7.81 7.81 12.61
C ALA A 21 8.61 6.85 11.71
N GLY A 22 8.55 5.54 12.00
CA GLY A 22 9.25 4.52 11.21
C GLY A 22 8.72 4.38 9.78
N GLU A 23 7.41 4.58 9.57
CA GLU A 23 6.86 4.62 8.21
C GLU A 23 7.35 5.85 7.45
N GLN A 24 7.49 7.00 8.11
CA GLN A 24 8.00 8.21 7.49
C GLN A 24 9.47 8.07 7.08
N GLU A 25 10.29 7.41 7.90
CA GLU A 25 11.67 7.05 7.57
C GLU A 25 11.75 6.11 6.38
N PHE A 26 10.89 5.08 6.34
CA PHE A 26 10.81 4.17 5.21
C PHE A 26 10.40 4.87 3.91
N PHE A 27 9.41 5.77 3.98
CA PHE A 27 8.97 6.56 2.82
C PHE A 27 10.09 7.48 2.32
N ARG A 28 10.81 8.16 3.21
CA ARG A 28 11.95 9.00 2.84
C ARG A 28 13.09 8.18 2.24
N SER A 29 13.40 7.02 2.80
CA SER A 29 14.42 6.10 2.27
C SER A 29 14.09 5.62 0.86
N LYS A 30 12.79 5.42 0.57
CA LYS A 30 12.28 5.10 -0.77
C LYS A 30 12.23 6.28 -1.74
N GLY A 31 12.55 7.51 -1.30
CA GLY A 31 12.43 8.72 -2.11
C GLY A 31 11.00 9.27 -2.23
N PHE A 32 10.06 8.81 -1.41
CA PHE A 32 8.72 9.38 -1.35
C PHE A 32 8.72 10.60 -0.43
N VAL A 33 8.55 11.78 -1.04
CA VAL A 33 8.46 13.06 -0.32
C VAL A 33 7.03 13.32 0.18
N GLU A 34 6.03 12.70 -0.47
CA GLU A 34 4.61 12.86 -0.11
C GLU A 34 4.14 11.87 0.96
N GLU A 35 3.27 12.35 1.86
CA GLU A 35 2.58 11.55 2.86
C GLU A 35 1.50 10.66 2.19
N PRO A 36 1.28 9.42 2.69
CA PRO A 36 0.30 8.52 2.11
C PRO A 36 -1.13 9.07 2.28
N LYS A 37 -1.84 9.25 1.17
CA LYS A 37 -3.27 9.68 1.16
C LYS A 37 -4.25 8.51 1.32
N ARG A 38 -3.75 7.27 1.37
CA ARG A 38 -4.52 6.03 1.47
C ARG A 38 -3.93 5.14 2.54
N CYS A 39 -4.80 4.50 3.32
CA CYS A 39 -4.38 3.51 4.31
C CYS A 39 -3.83 2.24 3.66
N TYR A 40 -3.09 1.44 4.46
CA TYR A 40 -2.50 0.18 4.02
C TYR A 40 -3.51 -0.77 3.36
N THR A 41 -4.72 -0.90 3.93
CA THR A 41 -5.76 -1.79 3.41
C THR A 41 -6.27 -1.36 2.03
N CYS A 42 -6.50 -0.07 1.80
CA CYS A 42 -6.89 0.43 0.48
C CYS A 42 -5.76 0.33 -0.55
N ARG A 43 -4.51 0.55 -0.11
CA ARG A 43 -3.33 0.40 -0.97
C ARG A 43 -3.12 -1.08 -1.36
N ASP A 44 -3.29 -1.99 -0.42
CA ASP A 44 -3.21 -3.44 -0.63
C ASP A 44 -4.33 -3.94 -1.54
N LYS A 45 -5.60 -3.60 -1.25
CA LYS A 45 -6.76 -3.91 -2.11
C LYS A 45 -6.53 -3.51 -3.56
N ARG A 46 -5.96 -2.32 -3.79
CA ARG A 46 -5.66 -1.83 -5.14
C ARG A 46 -4.49 -2.57 -5.81
N LYS A 47 -3.51 -3.04 -5.02
CA LYS A 47 -2.42 -3.90 -5.51
C LYS A 47 -2.96 -5.27 -5.90
N THR A 48 -3.78 -5.88 -5.06
CA THR A 48 -4.42 -7.19 -5.30
C THR A 48 -5.36 -7.15 -6.49
N GLN A 49 -6.17 -6.09 -6.65
CA GLN A 49 -7.01 -5.93 -7.85
C GLN A 49 -6.21 -5.86 -9.16
N ARG A 50 -4.99 -5.32 -9.13
CA ARG A 50 -4.11 -5.30 -10.32
C ARG A 50 -3.43 -6.65 -10.57
N GLN A 51 -3.14 -7.41 -9.51
CA GLN A 51 -2.57 -8.76 -9.63
C GLN A 51 -3.61 -9.82 -10.03
N GLY A 52 -4.90 -9.56 -9.85
CA GLY A 52 -5.98 -10.46 -10.28
C GLY A 52 -6.30 -10.46 -11.78
N ILE A 53 -5.63 -9.63 -12.60
CA ILE A 53 -5.91 -9.52 -14.05
C ILE A 53 -4.67 -9.76 -14.94
N SER A 54 -3.47 -9.89 -14.35
CA SER A 54 -2.25 -10.19 -15.13
C SER A 54 -1.87 -11.64 -14.91
N GLY A 55 -2.23 -12.49 -15.88
CA GLY A 55 -2.10 -13.94 -15.82
C GLY A 55 -0.69 -14.45 -15.51
N ASP A 56 -0.64 -15.33 -14.51
CA ASP A 56 0.16 -16.55 -14.61
C ASP A 56 -0.77 -17.67 -14.16
N GLU A 57 -1.51 -18.21 -15.13
CA GLU A 57 -2.06 -19.54 -15.04
C GLU A 57 -0.90 -20.48 -15.36
N PRO A 58 -0.24 -21.14 -14.39
CA PRO A 58 0.54 -22.30 -14.74
C PRO A 58 -0.47 -23.34 -15.20
N SER A 59 -0.64 -23.40 -16.53
CA SER A 59 -1.34 -24.47 -17.21
C SER A 59 -0.63 -25.78 -16.93
N TYR A 60 -0.87 -26.33 -15.75
CA TYR A 60 -0.80 -27.77 -15.54
C TYR A 60 -2.06 -28.40 -16.13
N ARG A 61 -2.30 -28.09 -17.41
CA ARG A 61 -3.24 -28.83 -18.24
C ARG A 61 -2.54 -30.12 -18.58
N SER A 62 -2.79 -31.10 -17.72
CA SER A 62 -3.03 -32.50 -18.06
C SER A 62 -2.54 -32.87 -19.45
N ARG A 63 -1.35 -33.46 -19.51
CA ARG A 63 -0.99 -34.36 -20.60
C ARG A 63 -1.02 -35.77 -20.02
N TYR A 64 -1.81 -36.59 -20.70
CA TYR A 64 -1.92 -38.05 -20.65
C TYR A 64 -0.72 -38.77 -20.06
#